data_AF-A0A0A9VRP0-F1
#
_entry.id   AF-A0A0A9VRP0-F1
#
_cell.length_a   1.000
_cell.length_b   1.000
_cell.length_c   1.000
_cell.angle_alpha   90.00
_cell.angle_beta   90.00
_cell.angle_gamma   90.00
#
_symmetry.space_group_name_H-M   'P 1'
#
loop_
_entity.id
_entity.type
_entity.pdbx_description
1 polymer ?
#
loop_
_entity_poly.entity_id
_entity_poly.type
_entity_poly.pdbx_seq_one_letter_code
_entity_poly.pdbx_strand_id
1 'polypeptide(L)'
;MSSFKPVLVFFLLQAAMVAVYGEFTTEDCWALGMNKASLLCSTCDLLKKHDLEVMRDHCLECCTHDEGSPAIKRYPKATLEVCTCKFGAYPQIQAFIKSDKPAKFPNLSIRYVRGLDPIIKLFDETGNVQEVLAIERWDTDAVDEFLKTHLEPANKDKDQDYLKTNRI
;
A
#
# COMPACT_ATOMS: atom_id res chain seq x y z
N MET A 1 7.40 -24.72 -63.98
CA MET A 1 7.64 -23.64 -62.99
C MET A 1 6.31 -23.02 -62.56
N SER A 2 5.57 -23.61 -61.61
CA SER A 2 4.30 -23.00 -61.12
C SER A 2 3.94 -23.29 -59.65
N SER A 3 4.67 -24.16 -58.95
CA SER A 3 4.39 -24.49 -57.53
C SER A 3 5.13 -23.62 -56.50
N PHE A 4 6.05 -22.77 -56.93
CA PHE A 4 6.86 -21.93 -56.01
C PHE A 4 6.10 -20.68 -55.52
N LYS A 5 5.14 -20.16 -56.33
CA LYS A 5 4.34 -18.98 -56.02
C LYS A 5 3.36 -19.15 -54.84
N PRO A 6 2.58 -20.24 -54.71
CA PRO A 6 1.64 -20.40 -53.59
C PRO A 6 2.34 -20.64 -52.25
N VAL A 7 3.51 -21.29 -52.25
CA VAL A 7 4.32 -21.52 -51.03
C VAL A 7 4.88 -20.20 -50.50
N LEU A 8 5.34 -19.32 -51.39
CA LEU A 8 5.86 -18.00 -51.03
C LEU A 8 4.77 -17.07 -50.48
N VAL A 9 3.56 -17.13 -51.05
CA VAL A 9 2.40 -16.37 -50.54
C VAL A 9 1.95 -16.89 -49.16
N PHE A 10 1.97 -18.20 -48.94
CA PHE A 10 1.63 -18.79 -47.64
C PHE A 10 2.65 -18.41 -46.55
N PHE A 11 3.94 -18.39 -46.89
CA PHE A 11 5.00 -17.92 -46.00
C PHE A 11 4.88 -16.41 -45.68
N LEU A 12 4.53 -15.58 -46.67
CA LEU A 12 4.30 -14.15 -46.47
C LEU A 12 3.06 -13.88 -45.59
N LEU A 13 1.99 -14.66 -45.74
CA LEU A 13 0.80 -14.58 -44.89
C LEU A 13 1.08 -14.98 -43.44
N GLN A 14 1.88 -16.02 -43.20
CA GLN A 14 2.28 -16.37 -41.84
C GLN A 14 3.22 -15.33 -41.22
N ALA A 15 4.13 -14.75 -42.00
CA ALA A 15 5.02 -13.68 -41.50
C ALA A 15 4.24 -12.42 -41.09
N ALA A 16 3.17 -12.06 -41.82
CA ALA A 16 2.32 -10.93 -41.48
C ALA A 16 1.54 -11.13 -40.16
N MET A 17 1.19 -12.38 -39.82
CA MET A 17 0.42 -12.68 -38.61
C MET A 17 1.24 -12.57 -37.32
N VAL A 18 2.57 -12.73 -37.39
CA VAL A 18 3.47 -12.62 -36.23
C VAL A 18 3.75 -11.15 -35.85
N ALA A 19 3.49 -10.20 -36.75
CA ALA A 19 3.86 -8.79 -36.56
C ALA A 19 2.91 -7.98 -35.65
N VAL A 20 1.87 -8.59 -35.06
CA VAL A 20 0.78 -7.86 -34.37
C VAL A 20 0.96 -7.79 -32.84
N TYR A 21 1.98 -8.42 -32.27
CA TYR A 21 2.27 -8.29 -30.84
C TYR A 21 3.21 -7.09 -30.59
N GLY A 22 2.66 -5.88 -30.69
CA GLY A 22 3.36 -4.66 -30.30
C GLY A 22 3.18 -4.39 -28.81
N GLU A 23 4.27 -4.31 -28.06
CA GLU A 23 4.25 -3.76 -26.70
C GLU A 23 4.13 -2.23 -26.78
N PHE A 24 3.35 -1.61 -25.88
CA PHE A 24 3.22 -0.15 -25.82
C PHE A 24 4.57 0.51 -25.55
N THR A 25 4.97 1.44 -26.41
CA THR A 25 6.17 2.25 -26.17
C THR A 25 5.90 3.32 -25.11
N THR A 26 6.96 3.99 -24.64
CA THR A 26 6.79 5.14 -23.74
C THR A 26 5.92 6.22 -24.36
N GLU A 27 6.05 6.48 -25.66
CA GLU A 27 5.33 7.54 -26.35
C GLU A 27 3.83 7.24 -26.47
N ASP A 28 3.48 5.97 -26.70
CA ASP A 28 2.09 5.51 -26.75
C ASP A 28 1.41 5.67 -25.38
N CYS A 29 2.10 5.30 -24.31
CA CYS A 29 1.62 5.51 -22.94
C CYS A 29 1.42 6.99 -22.63
N TRP A 30 2.35 7.85 -23.05
CA TRP A 30 2.22 9.30 -22.89
C TRP A 30 1.04 9.87 -23.68
N ALA A 31 0.74 9.36 -24.87
CA ALA A 31 -0.43 9.76 -25.66
C ALA A 31 -1.76 9.38 -24.98
N LEU A 32 -1.76 8.31 -24.17
CA LEU A 32 -2.87 7.90 -23.30
C LEU A 32 -2.89 8.63 -21.95
N GLY A 33 -1.95 9.56 -21.71
CA GLY A 33 -1.83 10.32 -20.47
C GLY A 33 -1.15 9.58 -19.32
N MET A 34 -0.43 8.49 -19.61
CA MET A 34 0.21 7.61 -18.63
C MET A 34 1.74 7.76 -18.66
N ASN A 35 2.34 8.01 -17.49
CA ASN A 35 3.79 8.06 -17.37
C ASN A 35 4.37 6.67 -17.05
N LYS A 36 4.82 5.95 -18.09
CA LYS A 36 5.39 4.60 -17.98
C LYS A 36 6.53 4.48 -16.95
N ALA A 37 7.30 5.54 -16.72
CA ALA A 37 8.45 5.53 -15.80
C ALA A 37 8.07 5.63 -14.31
N SER A 38 6.85 6.10 -13.98
CA SER A 38 6.41 6.29 -12.59
C SER A 38 5.11 5.56 -12.26
N LEU A 39 4.44 4.99 -13.27
CA LEU A 39 3.16 4.31 -13.10
C LEU A 39 3.37 2.89 -12.57
N LEU A 40 2.90 2.64 -11.36
CA LEU A 40 2.91 1.31 -10.72
C LEU A 40 1.61 0.56 -11.02
N CYS A 41 1.69 -0.75 -11.26
CA CYS A 41 0.52 -1.56 -11.60
C CYS A 41 -0.54 -1.61 -10.49
N SER A 42 -0.15 -1.44 -9.21
CA SER A 42 -1.12 -1.26 -8.11
C SER A 42 -2.03 -0.04 -8.27
N THR A 43 -1.56 1.00 -8.96
CA THR A 43 -2.37 2.19 -9.28
C THR A 43 -3.50 1.82 -10.23
N CYS A 44 -3.25 0.89 -11.16
CA CYS A 44 -4.25 0.43 -12.11
C CYS A 44 -5.39 -0.36 -11.44
N ASP A 45 -5.12 -1.03 -10.31
CA ASP A 45 -6.15 -1.73 -9.54
C ASP A 45 -7.05 -0.79 -8.73
N LEU A 46 -6.55 0.40 -8.37
CA LEU A 46 -7.35 1.42 -7.69
C LEU A 46 -8.36 2.09 -8.62
N LEU A 47 -8.09 2.16 -9.94
CA LEU A 47 -8.99 2.74 -10.94
C LEU A 47 -10.36 2.06 -10.96
N LYS A 48 -10.42 0.76 -10.63
CA LYS A 48 -11.67 0.00 -10.50
C LYS A 48 -12.61 0.58 -9.44
N LYS A 49 -12.07 1.19 -8.37
CA LYS A 49 -12.87 1.77 -7.28
C LYS A 49 -13.48 3.13 -7.65
N HIS A 50 -13.02 3.74 -8.73
CA HIS A 50 -13.40 5.09 -9.15
C HIS A 50 -14.19 5.12 -10.47
N ASP A 51 -14.77 3.98 -10.90
CA ASP A 51 -15.55 3.87 -12.15
C ASP A 51 -14.74 4.19 -13.43
N LEU A 52 -13.40 4.11 -13.35
CA LEU A 52 -12.47 4.36 -14.46
C LEU A 52 -11.98 3.05 -15.09
N GLU A 53 -12.85 2.05 -15.18
CA GLU A 53 -12.52 0.70 -15.68
C GLU A 53 -12.01 0.73 -17.12
N VAL A 54 -12.51 1.66 -17.95
CA VAL A 54 -12.09 1.85 -19.34
C VAL A 54 -10.60 2.18 -19.49
N MET A 55 -9.99 2.81 -18.48
CA MET A 55 -8.57 3.17 -18.49
C MET A 55 -7.67 2.08 -17.90
N ARG A 56 -8.26 1.03 -17.31
CA ARG A 56 -7.51 -0.01 -16.60
C ARG A 56 -6.65 -0.83 -17.54
N ASP A 57 -7.19 -1.23 -18.68
CA ASP A 57 -6.48 -2.11 -19.62
C ASP A 57 -5.22 -1.42 -20.17
N HIS A 58 -5.37 -0.17 -20.64
CA HIS A 58 -4.23 0.66 -21.04
C HIS A 58 -3.25 0.94 -19.89
N CYS A 59 -3.74 1.07 -18.66
CA CYS A 59 -2.89 1.27 -17.49
C CYS A 59 -2.01 0.04 -17.23
N LEU A 60 -2.57 -1.16 -17.36
CA LEU A 60 -1.84 -2.42 -17.18
C LEU A 60 -0.77 -2.64 -18.25
N GLU A 61 -0.98 -2.13 -19.45
CA GLU A 61 0.00 -2.18 -20.55
C GLU A 61 1.13 -1.14 -20.39
N CYS A 62 0.88 -0.08 -19.62
CA CYS A 62 1.80 1.04 -19.40
C CYS A 62 2.44 1.08 -18.02
N CYS A 63 2.09 0.18 -17.11
CA CYS A 63 2.61 0.17 -15.75
C CYS A 63 3.91 -0.63 -15.63
N THR A 64 4.72 -0.26 -14.64
CA THR A 64 5.82 -1.08 -14.15
C THR A 64 5.28 -1.98 -13.05
N HIS A 65 5.56 -3.28 -13.14
CA HIS A 65 5.23 -4.21 -12.06
C HIS A 65 5.89 -3.74 -10.78
N ASP A 66 5.07 -3.64 -9.73
CA ASP A 66 5.53 -3.35 -8.39
C ASP A 66 6.49 -4.49 -7.98
N GLU A 67 7.80 -4.26 -8.11
CA GLU A 67 8.82 -4.93 -7.31
C GLU A 67 8.43 -4.61 -5.87
N GLY A 68 7.65 -5.52 -5.27
CA GLY A 68 6.61 -5.22 -4.29
C GLY A 68 6.94 -4.01 -3.43
N SER A 69 6.05 -2.99 -3.47
CA SER A 69 6.08 -1.85 -2.54
C SER A 69 6.65 -2.35 -1.21
N PRO A 70 7.77 -1.80 -0.69
CA PRO A 70 8.49 -2.41 0.42
C PRO A 70 7.46 -2.74 1.47
N ALA A 71 7.25 -4.04 1.72
CA ALA A 71 6.09 -4.52 2.46
C ALA A 71 6.00 -3.68 3.72
N ILE A 72 4.95 -2.87 3.84
CA ILE A 72 4.86 -1.84 4.89
C ILE A 72 5.13 -2.56 6.20
N LYS A 73 6.24 -2.20 6.85
CA LYS A 73 6.68 -2.88 8.07
C LYS A 73 5.60 -2.65 9.12
N ARG A 74 4.97 -3.74 9.53
CA ARG A 74 3.97 -3.73 10.59
C ARG A 74 4.62 -4.09 11.91
N TYR A 75 4.11 -3.46 12.96
CA TYR A 75 4.61 -3.58 14.31
C TYR A 75 3.55 -4.22 15.20
N PRO A 76 3.90 -5.25 15.99
CA PRO A 76 2.96 -5.92 16.88
C PRO A 76 2.48 -5.02 18.02
N LYS A 77 3.25 -3.99 18.40
CA LYS A 77 2.89 -3.10 19.50
C LYS A 77 3.36 -1.66 19.28
N ALA A 78 2.58 -0.70 19.77
CA ALA A 78 2.98 0.70 19.87
C ALA A 78 2.65 1.33 21.23
N THR A 79 3.41 2.36 21.59
CA THR A 79 3.10 3.24 22.72
C THR A 79 3.11 4.69 22.28
N LEU A 80 2.01 5.40 22.52
CA LEU A 80 1.89 6.84 22.38
C LEU A 80 2.28 7.51 23.70
N GLU A 81 3.41 8.19 23.74
CA GLU A 81 3.87 8.94 24.92
C GLU A 81 3.51 10.42 24.79
N VAL A 82 2.84 10.98 25.80
CA VAL A 82 2.34 12.36 25.79
C VAL A 82 2.43 13.03 27.16
N CYS A 83 2.49 14.36 27.21
CA CYS A 83 2.24 15.13 28.44
C CYS A 83 0.86 15.79 28.43
N THR A 84 0.08 15.56 29.49
CA THR A 84 -1.16 16.33 29.72
C THR A 84 -0.92 17.83 29.84
N CYS A 85 0.26 18.22 30.33
CA CYS A 85 0.70 19.60 30.46
C CYS A 85 0.86 20.33 29.12
N LYS A 86 1.04 19.60 28.02
CA LYS A 86 1.27 20.15 26.67
C LYS A 86 0.05 20.01 25.75
N PHE A 87 -1.09 19.51 26.25
CA PHE A 87 -2.28 19.35 25.42
C PHE A 87 -2.85 20.67 24.86
N GLY A 88 -2.61 21.79 25.54
CA GLY A 88 -2.96 23.10 24.99
C GLY A 88 -2.19 23.45 23.71
N ALA A 89 -0.93 22.98 23.59
CA ALA A 89 -0.12 23.16 22.40
C ALA A 89 -0.46 22.14 21.29
N TYR A 90 -0.93 20.94 21.68
CA TYR A 90 -1.25 19.84 20.77
C TYR A 90 -2.72 19.39 20.89
N PRO A 91 -3.70 20.26 20.58
CA PRO A 91 -5.11 19.96 20.78
C PRO A 91 -5.60 18.77 19.92
N GLN A 92 -5.00 18.58 18.73
CA GLN A 92 -5.33 17.46 17.84
C GLN A 92 -4.95 16.11 18.48
N ILE A 93 -3.77 16.03 19.10
CA ILE A 93 -3.33 14.80 19.80
C ILE A 93 -4.23 14.52 21.01
N GLN A 94 -4.63 15.56 21.75
CA GLN A 94 -5.60 15.41 22.83
C GLN A 94 -6.95 14.87 22.30
N ALA A 95 -7.42 15.39 21.17
CA ALA A 95 -8.67 14.96 20.56
C ALA A 95 -8.62 13.49 20.15
N PHE A 96 -7.50 13.02 19.57
CA PHE A 96 -7.30 11.60 19.27
C PHE A 96 -7.43 10.74 20.54
N ILE A 97 -6.71 11.08 21.61
CA ILE A 97 -6.70 10.32 22.88
C ILE A 97 -8.09 10.25 23.53
N LYS A 98 -8.86 11.34 23.47
CA LYS A 98 -10.20 11.43 24.08
C LYS A 98 -11.32 10.86 23.21
N SER A 99 -11.06 10.58 21.95
CA SER A 99 -12.03 10.00 21.02
C SER A 99 -12.14 8.47 21.18
N ASP A 100 -13.01 7.83 20.39
CA ASP A 100 -13.12 6.38 20.31
C ASP A 100 -12.04 5.73 19.42
N LYS A 101 -11.21 6.52 18.73
CA LYS A 101 -10.18 6.01 17.80
C LYS A 101 -9.15 5.09 18.49
N PRO A 102 -8.58 5.42 19.66
CA PRO A 102 -7.59 4.56 20.32
C PRO A 102 -8.15 3.18 20.66
N ALA A 103 -9.45 3.07 20.95
CA ALA A 103 -10.10 1.80 21.28
C ALA A 103 -10.11 0.81 20.10
N LYS A 104 -9.91 1.28 18.86
CA LYS A 104 -9.80 0.43 17.67
C LYS A 104 -8.46 -0.33 17.60
N PHE A 105 -7.47 0.08 18.39
CA PHE A 105 -6.12 -0.44 18.36
C PHE A 105 -5.77 -1.14 19.68
N PRO A 106 -6.01 -2.46 19.83
CA PRO A 106 -5.69 -3.16 21.07
C PRO A 106 -4.18 -3.23 21.34
N ASN A 107 -3.38 -3.11 20.29
CA ASN A 107 -1.91 -3.11 20.35
C ASN A 107 -1.31 -1.73 20.64
N LEU A 108 -2.15 -0.71 20.85
CA LEU A 108 -1.73 0.65 21.20
C LEU A 108 -1.87 0.87 22.71
N SER A 109 -0.80 1.36 23.35
CA SER A 109 -0.82 1.82 24.74
C SER A 109 -0.58 3.32 24.82
N ILE A 110 -1.25 4.03 25.72
CA ILE A 110 -1.05 5.48 25.95
C ILE A 110 -0.31 5.67 27.27
N ARG A 111 0.82 6.38 27.24
CA ARG A 111 1.66 6.64 28.41
C ARG A 111 1.81 8.13 28.65
N TYR A 112 1.55 8.56 29.87
CA TYR A 112 1.67 9.97 30.25
C TYR A 112 3.05 10.24 30.84
N VAL A 113 3.87 11.02 30.13
CA VAL A 113 5.24 11.39 30.52
C VAL A 113 5.32 12.91 30.63
N ARG A 114 5.79 13.41 31.77
CA ARG A 114 5.88 14.86 32.04
C ARG A 114 6.89 15.52 31.11
N GLY A 115 6.54 16.69 30.56
CA GLY A 115 7.44 17.54 29.78
C GLY A 115 7.77 17.07 28.35
N LEU A 116 7.41 15.83 28.01
CA LEU A 116 7.66 15.25 26.70
C LEU A 116 6.69 15.79 25.65
N ASP A 117 7.21 16.08 24.47
CA ASP A 117 6.40 16.29 23.27
C ASP A 117 5.82 14.95 22.78
N PRO A 118 4.65 14.97 22.11
CA PRO A 118 3.96 13.75 21.72
C PRO A 118 4.80 12.91 20.74
N ILE A 119 5.06 11.65 21.11
CA ILE A 119 5.81 10.70 20.28
C ILE A 119 5.12 9.34 20.23
N ILE A 120 5.29 8.63 19.11
CA ILE A 120 4.90 7.22 18.95
C ILE A 120 6.16 6.37 18.98
N LYS A 121 6.18 5.36 19.85
CA LYS A 121 7.21 4.31 19.88
C LYS A 121 6.62 3.02 19.32
N LEU A 122 7.31 2.43 18.36
CA LEU A 122 6.96 1.17 17.72
C LEU A 122 7.87 0.07 18.25
N PHE A 123 7.28 -1.09 18.57
CA PHE A 123 7.97 -2.20 19.20
C PHE A 123 7.88 -3.45 18.35
N ASP A 124 8.87 -4.33 18.48
CA ASP A 124 8.82 -5.69 17.95
C ASP A 124 8.11 -6.67 18.90
N GLU A 125 8.05 -7.95 18.52
CA GLU A 125 7.42 -9.03 19.29
C GLU A 125 8.11 -9.25 20.64
N THR A 126 9.40 -8.92 20.74
CA THR A 126 10.19 -9.05 21.96
C THR A 126 10.05 -7.83 22.89
N GLY A 127 9.34 -6.79 22.46
CA GLY A 127 9.15 -5.56 23.22
C GLY A 127 10.32 -4.58 23.14
N ASN A 128 11.23 -4.74 22.17
CA ASN A 128 12.29 -3.78 21.93
C ASN A 128 11.79 -2.63 21.04
N VAL A 129 12.26 -1.41 21.32
CA VAL A 129 11.92 -0.23 20.52
C VAL A 129 12.64 -0.31 19.18
N GLN A 130 11.86 -0.34 18.10
CA GLN A 130 12.37 -0.38 16.74
C GLN A 130 12.40 1.02 16.11
N GLU A 131 11.41 1.84 16.42
CA GLU A 131 11.26 3.15 15.80
C GLU A 131 10.56 4.13 16.75
N VAL A 132 10.94 5.41 16.64
CA VAL A 132 10.37 6.51 17.43
C VAL A 132 10.05 7.67 16.49
N LEU A 133 8.81 8.12 16.52
CA LEU A 133 8.30 9.17 15.63
C LEU A 133 7.77 10.34 16.46
N ALA A 134 8.19 11.55 16.10
CA ALA A 134 7.63 12.79 16.64
C ALA A 134 6.36 13.17 15.86
N ILE A 135 5.24 13.36 16.57
CA ILE A 135 3.92 13.58 15.95
C ILE A 135 3.35 14.96 16.26
N GLU A 136 4.18 15.92 16.68
CA GLU A 136 3.77 17.28 17.05
C GLU A 136 2.97 18.01 15.98
N ARG A 137 3.25 17.70 14.70
CA ARG A 137 2.62 18.33 13.54
C ARG A 137 1.48 17.50 12.94
N TRP A 138 1.12 16.39 13.57
CA TRP A 138 0.11 15.48 13.05
C TRP A 138 -1.28 15.88 13.54
N ASP A 139 -2.28 15.67 12.70
CA ASP A 139 -3.68 15.78 13.07
C ASP A 139 -4.25 14.43 13.55
N THR A 140 -5.53 14.41 13.94
CA THR A 140 -6.20 13.21 14.43
C THR A 140 -6.35 12.11 13.39
N ASP A 141 -6.34 12.45 12.10
CA ASP A 141 -6.61 11.50 11.02
C ASP A 141 -5.31 10.87 10.55
N ALA A 142 -4.23 11.65 10.45
CA ALA A 142 -2.88 11.17 10.20
C ALA A 142 -2.43 10.15 11.26
N VAL A 143 -2.71 10.41 12.55
CA VAL A 143 -2.40 9.44 13.62
C VAL A 143 -3.19 8.14 13.45
N ASP A 144 -4.50 8.22 13.14
CA ASP A 144 -5.37 7.05 12.97
C ASP A 144 -4.95 6.20 11.75
N GLU A 145 -4.68 6.85 10.61
CA GLU A 145 -4.24 6.21 9.38
C GLU A 145 -2.88 5.55 9.53
N PHE A 146 -1.94 6.25 10.17
CA PHE A 146 -0.61 5.71 10.45
C PHE A 146 -0.70 4.44 11.28
N LEU A 147 -1.43 4.48 12.40
CA LEU A 147 -1.59 3.31 13.27
C LEU A 147 -2.31 2.16 12.57
N LYS A 148 -3.32 2.44 11.74
CA LYS A 148 -4.01 1.41 10.93
C LYS A 148 -3.09 0.73 9.92
N THR A 149 -2.14 1.47 9.37
CA THR A 149 -1.25 0.98 8.32
C THR A 149 -0.06 0.22 8.89
N HIS A 150 0.47 0.70 10.03
CA HIS A 150 1.70 0.20 10.64
C HIS A 150 1.50 -0.72 11.84
N LEU A 151 0.29 -0.86 12.41
CA LEU A 151 0.03 -1.86 13.44
C LEU A 151 -0.52 -3.14 12.87
N GLU A 152 -0.16 -4.24 13.54
CA GLU A 152 -0.75 -5.53 13.24
C GLU A 152 -2.23 -5.57 13.67
N PRO A 153 -3.11 -6.13 12.82
CA PRO A 153 -4.51 -6.29 13.18
C PRO A 153 -4.63 -7.31 14.32
N ALA A 154 -5.60 -7.09 15.20
CA ALA A 154 -5.87 -7.93 16.37
C ALA A 154 -6.23 -9.40 16.06
N ASN A 155 -6.42 -9.76 14.78
CA ASN A 155 -6.95 -11.05 14.33
C ASN A 155 -5.87 -12.02 13.79
N LYS A 156 -4.58 -11.84 14.10
CA LYS A 156 -3.57 -12.82 13.67
C LYS A 156 -3.74 -14.21 14.33
N ASP A 157 -4.38 -14.28 15.50
CA ASP A 157 -4.51 -15.54 16.25
C ASP A 157 -5.69 -16.42 15.81
N LYS A 158 -6.75 -15.86 15.18
CA LYS A 158 -7.95 -16.65 14.79
C LYS A 158 -7.74 -17.35 13.46
N ASP A 159 -7.40 -16.61 12.43
CA ASP A 159 -6.14 -16.67 11.72
C ASP A 159 -5.53 -18.09 11.48
N GLN A 160 -4.58 -18.42 12.34
CA GLN A 160 -3.86 -19.69 12.28
C GLN A 160 -4.65 -20.89 12.80
N ASP A 161 -5.68 -20.68 13.63
CA ASP A 161 -6.43 -21.76 14.27
C ASP A 161 -7.36 -22.47 13.28
N TYR A 162 -7.96 -21.73 12.34
CA TYR A 162 -8.77 -22.32 11.26
C TYR A 162 -7.95 -23.10 10.21
N LEU A 163 -6.66 -22.80 10.05
CA LEU A 163 -5.77 -23.56 9.17
C LEU A 163 -5.27 -24.85 9.82
N LYS A 164 -5.22 -24.91 11.16
CA LYS A 164 -4.80 -26.10 11.90
C LYS A 164 -5.91 -27.15 11.98
N THR A 165 -7.17 -26.73 12.06
CA THR A 165 -8.32 -27.64 12.18
C THR A 165 -8.72 -28.32 10.87
N ASN A 166 -8.25 -27.84 9.71
CA ASN A 166 -8.51 -28.43 8.39
C ASN A 166 -7.38 -29.33 7.85
N ARG A 167 -6.39 -29.69 8.68
CA ARG A 167 -5.46 -30.78 8.37
C ARG A 167 -6.07 -32.10 8.85
N ILE A 168 -6.84 -32.73 7.97
CA ILE A 168 -7.19 -34.16 8.03
C ILE A 168 -6.02 -34.98 7.49
#